data_AF-A0A7W6DSW6-F1
#
_entry.id   AF-A0A7W6DSW6-F1
#
_cell.length_a   1.000
_cell.length_b   1.000
_cell.length_c   1.000
_cell.angle_alpha   90.00
_cell.angle_beta   90.00
_cell.angle_gamma   90.00
#
_symmetry.space_group_name_H-M   'P 1'
#
loop_
_entity.id
_entity.type
_entity.pdbx_description
1 polymer ?
#
loop_
_entity_poly.entity_id
_entity_poly.type
_entity_poly.pdbx_seq_one_letter_code
_entity_poly.pdbx_strand_id
1 'polypeptide(L)'
;MAETELERAEKRYAQAKARLQALKNRESTRQRKLETRRKVILGGALMDLAERDTGAAAMLDRLIRNLPREQDRKAFADWGPPSPAPSISDPEKPS
;
A
#
# COMPACT_ATOMS: atom_id res chain seq x y z
N MET A 1 31.37 -14.35 43.67
CA MET A 1 31.92 -12.99 43.44
C MET A 1 30.73 -12.05 43.36
N ALA A 2 30.73 -10.95 44.11
CA ALA A 2 29.62 -9.99 44.08
C ALA A 2 29.63 -9.28 42.73
N GLU A 3 28.45 -9.18 42.09
CA GLU A 3 28.28 -8.37 40.87
C GLU A 3 28.85 -6.97 41.12
N THR A 4 29.71 -6.53 40.21
CA THR A 4 30.26 -5.18 40.32
C THR A 4 29.16 -4.16 40.04
N GLU A 5 29.25 -2.97 40.64
CA GLU A 5 28.32 -1.88 40.37
C GLU A 5 28.24 -1.54 38.87
N LEU A 6 29.32 -1.81 38.14
CA LEU A 6 29.41 -1.67 36.69
C LEU A 6 28.51 -2.68 35.96
N GLU A 7 28.52 -3.96 36.34
CA GLU A 7 27.62 -4.98 35.79
C GLU A 7 26.14 -4.64 36.03
N ARG A 8 25.82 -4.10 37.21
CA ARG A 8 24.45 -3.66 37.53
C ARG A 8 24.02 -2.48 36.67
N ALA A 9 24.91 -1.53 36.42
CA ALA A 9 24.65 -0.38 35.55
C ALA A 9 24.44 -0.82 34.08
N GLU A 10 25.30 -1.72 33.58
CA GLU A 10 25.18 -2.28 32.23
C GLU A 10 23.88 -3.05 32.03
N LYS A 11 23.50 -3.91 33.00
CA LYS A 11 22.22 -4.63 32.96
C LYS A 11 21.03 -3.68 32.88
N ARG A 12 21.03 -2.59 33.65
CA ARG A 12 19.96 -1.57 33.61
C ARG A 12 19.92 -0.84 32.27
N TYR A 13 21.08 -0.48 31.73
CA TYR A 13 21.18 0.17 30.42
C TYR A 13 20.68 -0.75 29.30
N ALA A 14 21.10 -2.01 29.28
CA ALA A 14 20.65 -3.01 28.31
C ALA A 14 19.13 -3.20 28.37
N GLN A 15 18.56 -3.28 29.58
CA GLN A 15 17.10 -3.37 29.75
C GLN A 15 16.38 -2.10 29.26
N ALA A 16 16.88 -0.91 29.58
CA ALA A 16 16.30 0.35 29.11
C ALA A 16 16.36 0.47 27.58
N LYS A 17 17.49 0.09 26.97
CA LYS A 17 17.68 0.06 25.52
C LYS A 17 16.74 -0.93 24.84
N ALA A 18 16.57 -2.13 25.42
CA ALA A 18 15.63 -3.13 24.91
C ALA A 18 14.17 -2.63 24.98
N ARG A 19 13.78 -1.97 26.07
CA ARG A 19 12.45 -1.35 26.22
C ARG A 19 12.22 -0.26 25.17
N LEU A 20 13.21 0.63 24.96
CA LEU A 20 13.13 1.68 23.95
C LEU A 20 12.98 1.08 22.54
N GLN A 21 13.75 0.05 22.21
CA GLN A 21 13.64 -0.62 20.92
C GLN A 21 12.27 -1.28 20.74
N ALA A 22 11.73 -1.92 21.78
CA ALA A 22 10.41 -2.52 21.74
C ALA A 22 9.31 -1.48 21.46
N LEU A 23 9.39 -0.29 22.07
CA LEU A 23 8.46 0.81 21.82
C LEU A 23 8.57 1.33 20.37
N LYS A 24 9.80 1.56 19.87
CA LYS A 24 10.03 1.96 18.47
C LYS A 24 9.47 0.93 17.48
N ASN A 25 9.69 -0.35 17.75
CA ASN A 25 9.19 -1.43 16.91
C ASN A 25 7.65 -1.45 16.89
N ARG A 26 7.00 -1.27 18.04
CA ARG A 26 5.53 -1.18 18.15
C ARG A 26 4.98 0.00 17.35
N GLU A 27 5.61 1.16 17.45
CA GLU A 27 5.20 2.34 16.70
C GLU A 27 5.37 2.13 15.19
N SER A 28 6.51 1.61 14.75
CA SER A 28 6.74 1.29 13.33
C SER A 28 5.73 0.27 12.79
N THR A 29 5.31 -0.68 13.63
CA THR A 29 4.30 -1.69 13.28
C THR A 29 2.93 -1.04 13.16
N ARG A 30 2.58 -0.14 14.09
CA ARG A 30 1.32 0.61 14.04
C ARG A 30 1.25 1.49 12.80
N GLN A 31 2.33 2.18 12.47
CA GLN A 31 2.40 3.02 11.27
C GLN A 31 2.24 2.18 9.99
N ARG A 32 2.96 1.06 9.88
CA ARG A 32 2.80 0.14 8.75
C ARG A 32 1.38 -0.39 8.60
N LYS A 33 0.71 -0.77 9.70
CA LYS A 33 -0.70 -1.19 9.67
C LYS A 33 -1.62 -0.10 9.12
N LEU A 34 -1.44 1.14 9.58
CA LEU A 34 -2.23 2.28 9.09
C LEU A 34 -1.95 2.57 7.62
N GLU A 35 -0.68 2.52 7.20
CA GLU A 35 -0.28 2.73 5.81
C GLU A 35 -0.86 1.64 4.89
N THR A 36 -0.76 0.37 5.26
CA THR A 36 -1.38 -0.74 4.53
C THR A 36 -2.89 -0.52 4.42
N ARG A 37 -3.57 -0.15 5.51
CA ARG A 37 -5.02 0.11 5.47
C ARG A 37 -5.38 1.26 4.52
N ARG A 38 -4.61 2.36 4.52
CA ARG A 38 -4.82 3.49 3.59
C ARG A 38 -4.65 3.05 2.14
N LYS A 39 -3.61 2.27 1.84
CA LYS A 39 -3.34 1.74 0.50
C LYS A 39 -4.46 0.81 0.02
N VAL A 40 -4.96 -0.08 0.89
CA VAL A 40 -6.06 -0.99 0.57
C VAL A 40 -7.36 -0.23 0.28
N ILE A 41 -7.72 0.72 1.15
CA ILE A 41 -8.95 1.51 0.97
C ILE A 41 -8.88 2.34 -0.32
N LEU A 42 -7.77 3.05 -0.53
CA LEU A 42 -7.60 3.87 -1.73
C LEU A 42 -7.56 3.02 -3.00
N GLY A 43 -6.90 1.86 -2.95
CA GLY A 43 -6.85 0.92 -4.06
C GLY A 43 -8.24 0.41 -4.44
N GLY A 44 -9.04 -0.04 -3.46
CA GLY A 44 -10.42 -0.46 -3.69
C GLY A 44 -11.28 0.64 -4.29
N ALA A 45 -11.24 1.84 -3.71
CA ALA A 45 -11.98 3.00 -4.23
C ALA A 45 -11.57 3.40 -5.66
N LEU A 46 -10.28 3.26 -6.00
CA LEU A 46 -9.80 3.51 -7.36
C LEU A 46 -10.32 2.45 -8.34
N MET A 47 -10.37 1.17 -7.94
CA MET A 47 -10.94 0.11 -8.76
C MET A 47 -12.43 0.36 -9.02
N ASP A 48 -13.20 0.66 -7.96
CA ASP A 48 -14.64 0.97 -8.07
C ASP A 48 -14.90 2.18 -8.99
N LEU A 49 -14.01 3.18 -8.96
CA LEU A 49 -14.10 4.35 -9.84
C LEU A 49 -13.78 3.98 -11.30
N ALA A 50 -12.77 3.16 -11.53
CA ALA A 50 -12.36 2.73 -12.87
C ALA A 50 -13.43 1.90 -13.60
N GLU A 51 -14.34 1.24 -12.87
CA GLU A 51 -15.50 0.57 -13.48
C GLU A 51 -16.49 1.54 -14.15
N ARG A 52 -16.51 2.81 -13.74
CA ARG A 52 -17.53 3.80 -14.14
C ARG A 52 -16.96 5.00 -14.89
N ASP A 53 -15.68 5.31 -14.67
CA ASP A 53 -15.00 6.46 -15.24
C ASP A 53 -13.85 6.03 -16.16
N THR A 54 -13.94 6.43 -17.44
CA THR A 54 -12.97 6.10 -18.48
C THR A 54 -11.60 6.74 -18.25
N GLY A 55 -11.55 7.91 -17.62
CA GLY A 55 -10.31 8.58 -17.27
C GLY A 55 -9.57 7.85 -16.15
N ALA A 56 -10.29 7.38 -15.13
CA ALA A 56 -9.75 6.58 -14.05
C ALA A 56 -9.25 5.22 -14.54
N ALA A 57 -9.99 4.54 -15.41
CA ALA A 57 -9.54 3.30 -16.06
C ALA A 57 -8.24 3.50 -16.85
N ALA A 58 -8.15 4.55 -17.68
CA ALA A 58 -6.94 4.86 -18.43
C ALA A 58 -5.75 5.22 -17.53
N MET A 59 -5.99 5.91 -16.42
CA MET A 59 -4.96 6.22 -15.42
C MET A 59 -4.44 4.94 -14.75
N LEU A 60 -5.35 4.04 -14.35
CA LEU A 60 -5.01 2.76 -13.72
C LEU A 60 -4.17 1.89 -14.65
N ASP A 61 -4.56 1.77 -15.91
CA ASP A 61 -3.81 1.11 -16.97
C ASP A 61 -2.38 1.66 -17.10
N ARG A 62 -2.25 3.00 -17.10
CA ARG A 62 -0.95 3.67 -17.17
C ARG A 62 -0.10 3.38 -15.92
N LEU A 63 -0.70 3.30 -14.74
CA LEU A 63 0.02 2.96 -13.51
C LEU A 63 0.57 1.54 -13.57
N ILE A 64 -0.25 0.56 -13.98
CA ILE A 64 0.14 -0.85 -14.07
C ILE A 64 1.27 -1.04 -15.09
N ARG A 65 1.16 -0.43 -16.28
CA ARG A 65 2.19 -0.52 -17.33
C ARG A 65 3.54 0.08 -16.89
N ASN A 66 3.53 1.10 -16.04
CA ASN A 66 4.74 1.78 -15.55
C ASN A 66 5.29 1.24 -14.23
N LEU A 67 4.74 0.14 -13.69
CA LEU A 67 5.30 -0.49 -12.50
C LEU A 67 6.75 -0.92 -12.78
N PRO A 68 7.72 -0.62 -11.90
CA PRO A 68 9.14 -0.86 -12.17
C PRO A 68 9.49 -2.35 -12.16
N ARG A 69 8.80 -3.15 -11.34
CA ARG A 69 9.08 -4.58 -11.16
C ARG A 69 8.20 -5.41 -12.08
N GLU A 70 8.83 -6.30 -12.84
CA GLU A 70 8.11 -7.20 -13.75
C GLU A 70 7.21 -8.19 -13.00
N GLN A 71 7.63 -8.64 -11.81
CA GLN A 71 6.80 -9.50 -10.94
C GLN A 71 5.49 -8.80 -10.55
N ASP A 72 5.56 -7.51 -10.20
CA ASP A 72 4.38 -6.72 -9.86
C ASP A 72 3.47 -6.54 -11.08
N ARG A 73 4.03 -6.33 -12.29
CA ARG A 73 3.23 -6.30 -13.53
C ARG A 73 2.53 -7.63 -13.81
N LYS A 74 3.24 -8.76 -13.61
CA LYS A 74 2.67 -10.12 -13.80
C LYS A 74 1.50 -10.40 -12.87
N ALA A 75 1.48 -9.81 -11.66
CA ALA A 75 0.34 -9.94 -10.76
C ALA A 75 -0.97 -9.36 -11.34
N PHE A 76 -0.89 -8.51 -12.36
CA PHE A 76 -2.03 -7.92 -13.06
C PHE A 76 -2.24 -8.49 -14.47
N ALA A 77 -1.45 -9.48 -14.91
CA ALA A 77 -1.52 -9.99 -16.29
C ALA A 77 -2.82 -10.73 -16.62
N ASP A 78 -3.36 -11.49 -15.66
CA ASP A 78 -4.63 -12.21 -15.79
C ASP A 78 -5.83 -11.37 -15.33
N TRP A 79 -5.58 -10.13 -14.92
CA TRP A 79 -6.60 -9.22 -14.44
C TRP A 79 -7.02 -8.30 -15.58
N GLY A 80 -8.13 -8.63 -16.24
CA GLY A 80 -8.72 -7.77 -17.26
C GLY A 80 -9.05 -6.41 -16.63
N PRO A 81 -8.45 -5.30 -17.08
CA PRO A 81 -8.73 -3.99 -16.52
C PRO A 81 -10.22 -3.69 -16.67
N PRO A 82 -10.86 -3.07 -15.65
CA PRO A 82 -12.27 -2.70 -15.74
C PRO A 82 -12.45 -1.81 -16.97
N SER A 83 -13.10 -2.36 -17.99
CA SER A 83 -13.45 -1.62 -19.20
C SER A 83 -14.77 -0.92 -18.91
N PRO A 84 -14.81 0.41 -18.86
CA PRO A 84 -16.08 1.13 -18.77
C PRO A 84 -16.90 0.72 -19.99
N ALA A 85 -18.12 0.23 -19.75
CA ALA A 85 -19.02 -0.18 -20.82
C ALA A 85 -19.10 0.96 -21.87
N PRO A 86 -19.00 0.66 -23.17
CA PRO A 86 -19.13 1.69 -24.18
C PRO A 86 -20.50 2.34 -23.99
N SER A 87 -20.52 3.62 -23.61
CA SER A 87 -21.74 4.41 -23.60
C SER A 87 -22.21 4.52 -25.05
N ILE A 88 -23.14 3.64 -25.44
CA ILE A 88 -23.87 3.74 -26.70
C ILE A 88 -24.81 4.94 -26.55
N SER A 89 -24.29 6.12 -26.83
CA SER A 89 -25.08 7.33 -26.97
C SER A 89 -24.44 8.22 -28.01
N ASP A 90 -24.59 7.79 -29.26
CA ASP A 90 -24.68 8.65 -30.43
C ASP A 90 -25.79 8.11 -31.34
N PRO A 91 -27.07 8.52 -31.16
CA PRO A 91 -28.02 8.49 -32.24
C PRO A 91 -27.92 9.80 -33.02
N GLU A 92 -27.59 9.62 -34.30
CA GLU A 92 -28.03 10.45 -35.43
C GLU A 92 -27.68 11.94 -35.43
N LYS A 93 -26.70 12.22 -36.27
CA LYS A 93 -26.72 13.37 -37.17
C LYS A 93 -27.77 13.12 -38.28
N PRO A 94 -28.81 13.96 -38.46
CA PRO A 94 -29.46 14.10 -39.75
C PRO A 94 -28.96 15.35 -40.49
N SER A 95 -29.11 15.26 -41.81
CA SER A 95 -28.60 16.10 -42.90
C SER A 95 -28.88 17.59 -42.84
#